data_AF-A0A101N6P1-F1
#
_entry.id   AF-A0A101N6P1-F1
#
_cell.length_a   1.000
_cell.length_b   1.000
_cell.length_c   1.000
_cell.angle_alpha   90.00
_cell.angle_beta   90.00
_cell.angle_gamma   90.00
#
_symmetry.space_group_name_H-M   'P 1'
#
loop_
_entity.id
_entity.type
_entity.pdbx_description
1 polymer ?
#
loop_
_entity_poly.entity_id
_entity_poly.type
_entity_poly.pdbx_seq_one_letter_code
_entity_poly.pdbx_strand_id
1 'polypeptide(L)'
;MSYRTALSEVLAGLAGPAAEAAAVRGRFPRGAVTALGRAGLLGLTVSTEFGGGGRGLREAVDVVARTAPVCPATAAVLRSHYTAVAVIEAHGGPWLRAEIAAGRHLASLALAESEEEQAGEGDGPEADSRLLVPGSVATRSGEVVALRARKQRVVAAGEADLYVWSSRPLAAPDGLTLWAVPAHAPDLFVPARPSVAGPRGSATSTVFADPVLVPAEAMLGADGAGLDVVLRTVLPWLLELRAAADVRRPPVLDPALDPARDPGGTRRPAGTLAAS
;
A
#
# COMPACT_ATOMS: atom_id res chain seq x y z
N MET A 1 -12.21 14.92 -14.17
CA MET A 1 -12.85 13.67 -13.70
C MET A 1 -12.59 13.54 -12.21
N SER A 2 -13.55 13.07 -11.40
CA SER A 2 -13.30 12.87 -9.96
C SER A 2 -12.44 11.61 -9.73
N TYR A 3 -11.63 11.57 -8.66
CA TYR A 3 -10.85 10.37 -8.34
C TYR A 3 -11.73 9.14 -8.11
N ARG A 4 -12.95 9.33 -7.59
CA ARG A 4 -13.92 8.24 -7.37
C ARG A 4 -14.42 7.66 -8.70
N THR A 5 -14.67 8.50 -9.69
CA THR A 5 -15.06 8.05 -11.04
C THR A 5 -13.94 7.21 -11.66
N ALA A 6 -12.72 7.73 -11.64
CA ALA A 6 -11.55 7.03 -12.16
C ALA A 6 -11.32 5.69 -11.42
N LEU A 7 -11.47 5.68 -10.09
CA LEU A 7 -11.40 4.46 -9.30
C LEU A 7 -12.50 3.46 -9.68
N SER A 8 -13.75 3.89 -9.82
CA SER A 8 -14.84 3.00 -10.22
C SER A 8 -14.60 2.32 -11.57
N GLU A 9 -14.05 3.05 -12.55
CA GLU A 9 -13.68 2.49 -13.85
C GLU A 9 -12.56 1.45 -13.72
N VAL A 10 -11.52 1.73 -12.93
CA VAL A 10 -10.45 0.77 -12.68
C VAL A 10 -10.99 -0.47 -11.96
N LEU A 11 -11.78 -0.30 -10.90
CA LEU A 11 -12.34 -1.42 -10.12
C LEU A 11 -13.25 -2.32 -10.95
N ALA A 12 -14.03 -1.75 -11.88
CA ALA A 12 -14.84 -2.54 -12.80
C ALA A 12 -13.99 -3.48 -13.66
N GLY A 13 -12.80 -3.05 -14.09
CA GLY A 13 -11.83 -3.88 -14.79
C GLY A 13 -11.14 -4.94 -13.91
N LEU A 14 -11.18 -4.78 -12.58
CA LEU A 14 -10.60 -5.72 -11.62
C LEU A 14 -11.56 -6.82 -11.16
N ALA A 15 -12.86 -6.69 -11.42
CA ALA A 15 -13.89 -7.64 -11.01
C ALA A 15 -14.11 -8.77 -12.04
N GLY A 16 -13.10 -9.10 -12.87
CA GLY A 16 -13.24 -10.03 -13.99
C GLY A 16 -12.53 -11.40 -13.80
N PRO A 17 -12.84 -12.41 -14.64
CA PRO A 17 -12.28 -13.77 -14.52
C PRO A 17 -10.76 -13.85 -14.55
N ALA A 18 -10.09 -12.95 -15.28
CA ALA A 18 -8.64 -12.89 -15.33
C ALA A 18 -8.02 -12.44 -14.00
N ALA A 19 -8.68 -11.52 -13.29
CA ALA A 19 -8.27 -11.05 -11.98
C ALA A 19 -8.51 -12.12 -10.90
N GLU A 20 -9.63 -12.84 -10.96
CA GLU A 20 -9.90 -13.99 -10.10
C GLU A 20 -8.85 -15.11 -10.32
N ALA A 21 -8.55 -15.44 -11.57
CA ALA A 21 -7.52 -16.44 -11.88
C ALA A 21 -6.12 -16.01 -11.41
N ALA A 22 -5.79 -14.71 -11.49
CA ALA A 22 -4.55 -14.17 -10.95
C ALA A 22 -4.50 -14.26 -9.42
N ALA A 23 -5.62 -13.96 -8.75
CA ALA A 23 -5.77 -14.08 -7.30
C ALA A 23 -5.61 -15.53 -6.82
N VAL A 24 -6.25 -16.49 -7.49
CA VAL A 24 -6.12 -17.93 -7.21
C VAL A 24 -4.66 -18.39 -7.37
N ARG A 25 -3.99 -17.95 -8.44
CA ARG A 25 -2.58 -18.28 -8.70
C ARG A 25 -1.59 -17.49 -7.85
N GLY A 26 -2.06 -16.50 -7.07
CA GLY A 26 -1.22 -15.64 -6.25
C GLY A 26 -0.24 -14.78 -7.05
N ARG A 27 -0.61 -14.36 -8.27
CA ARG A 27 0.23 -13.49 -9.11
C ARG A 27 0.07 -12.03 -8.71
N PHE A 28 1.13 -11.26 -8.86
CA PHE A 28 1.10 -9.81 -8.63
C PHE A 28 0.12 -9.11 -9.58
N PRO A 29 -0.74 -8.18 -9.09
CA PRO A 29 -1.76 -7.52 -9.91
C PRO A 29 -1.17 -6.36 -10.74
N ARG A 30 -0.15 -6.63 -11.56
CA ARG A 30 0.56 -5.60 -12.35
C ARG A 30 -0.36 -4.77 -13.25
N GLY A 31 -1.36 -5.42 -13.87
CA GLY A 31 -2.36 -4.73 -14.69
C GLY A 31 -3.20 -3.74 -13.87
N ALA A 32 -3.56 -4.10 -12.64
CA ALA A 32 -4.29 -3.22 -11.72
C ALA A 32 -3.48 -1.99 -11.35
N VAL A 33 -2.23 -2.20 -10.93
CA VAL A 33 -1.30 -1.12 -10.58
C VAL A 33 -1.09 -0.17 -11.76
N THR A 34 -0.91 -0.72 -12.96
CA THR A 34 -0.75 0.08 -14.18
C THR A 34 -2.01 0.92 -14.48
N ALA A 35 -3.20 0.34 -14.32
CA ALA A 35 -4.46 1.05 -14.52
C ALA A 35 -4.65 2.17 -13.48
N LEU A 36 -4.32 1.90 -12.21
CA LEU A 36 -4.32 2.90 -11.13
C LEU A 36 -3.35 4.05 -11.42
N GLY A 37 -2.15 3.74 -11.93
CA GLY A 37 -1.17 4.75 -12.34
C GLY A 37 -1.69 5.66 -13.45
N ARG A 38 -2.23 5.07 -14.53
CA ARG A 38 -2.85 5.82 -15.64
C ARG A 38 -4.04 6.67 -15.23
N ALA A 39 -4.78 6.22 -14.22
CA ALA A 39 -5.92 6.94 -13.64
C ALA A 39 -5.50 8.07 -12.68
N GLY A 40 -4.20 8.26 -12.43
CA GLY A 40 -3.68 9.25 -11.48
C GLY A 40 -3.85 8.88 -10.01
N LEU A 41 -4.20 7.61 -9.72
CA LEU A 41 -4.47 7.15 -8.36
C LEU A 41 -3.19 6.82 -7.58
N LEU A 42 -2.11 6.41 -8.24
CA LEU A 42 -0.80 6.30 -7.55
C LEU A 42 -0.30 7.67 -7.08
N GLY A 43 -0.49 8.70 -7.91
CA GLY A 43 -0.16 10.10 -7.60
C GLY A 43 -1.18 10.84 -6.74
N LEU A 44 -2.21 10.17 -6.19
CA LEU A 44 -3.38 10.82 -5.58
C LEU A 44 -3.01 11.80 -4.45
N THR A 45 -2.04 11.42 -3.62
CA THR A 45 -1.63 12.17 -2.42
C THR A 45 -0.37 13.01 -2.62
N VAL A 46 0.20 13.00 -3.83
CA VAL A 46 1.29 13.93 -4.19
C VAL A 46 0.69 15.31 -4.41
N SER A 47 1.40 16.37 -4.00
CA SER A 47 0.94 17.74 -4.20
C SER A 47 0.74 18.09 -5.68
N THR A 48 -0.17 19.03 -5.94
CA THR A 48 -0.48 19.49 -7.31
C THR A 48 0.71 20.20 -7.96
N GLU A 49 1.66 20.71 -7.18
CA GLU A 49 2.91 21.31 -7.67
C GLU A 49 3.72 20.34 -8.52
N PHE A 50 3.75 19.06 -8.16
CA PHE A 50 4.43 18.00 -8.92
C PHE A 50 3.52 17.25 -9.89
N GLY A 51 2.30 17.77 -10.12
CA GLY A 51 1.30 17.15 -11.00
C GLY A 51 0.44 16.06 -10.34
N GLY A 52 0.48 15.95 -9.01
CA GLY A 52 -0.31 14.97 -8.24
C GLY A 52 -1.77 15.39 -8.02
N GLY A 53 -2.51 14.53 -7.31
CA GLY A 53 -3.93 14.74 -7.01
C GLY A 53 -4.21 15.73 -5.87
N GLY A 54 -3.19 16.08 -5.07
CA GLY A 54 -3.28 17.02 -3.94
C GLY A 54 -4.24 16.57 -2.84
N ARG A 55 -4.51 15.26 -2.72
CA ARG A 55 -5.43 14.72 -1.70
C ARG A 55 -4.68 14.27 -0.45
N GLY A 56 -5.42 13.99 0.61
CA GLY A 56 -4.86 13.56 1.89
C GLY A 56 -5.15 12.09 2.21
N LEU A 57 -4.76 11.70 3.43
CA LEU A 57 -4.99 10.38 3.99
C LEU A 57 -6.46 9.95 3.89
N ARG A 58 -7.41 10.87 4.06
CA ARG A 58 -8.86 10.57 3.98
C ARG A 58 -9.27 10.02 2.62
N GLU A 59 -8.79 10.61 1.52
CA GLU A 59 -9.09 10.10 0.18
C GLU A 59 -8.34 8.80 -0.10
N ALA A 60 -7.10 8.66 0.37
CA ALA A 60 -6.36 7.40 0.28
C ALA A 60 -7.10 6.25 0.99
N VAL A 61 -7.66 6.51 2.18
CA VAL A 61 -8.54 5.59 2.92
C VAL A 61 -9.76 5.19 2.11
N ASP A 62 -10.46 6.14 1.48
CA ASP A 62 -11.62 5.84 0.60
C ASP A 62 -11.22 4.97 -0.60
N VAL A 63 -10.05 5.22 -1.21
CA VAL A 63 -9.54 4.39 -2.31
C VAL A 63 -9.25 2.96 -1.83
N VAL A 64 -8.54 2.80 -0.71
CA VAL A 64 -8.19 1.48 -0.17
C VAL A 64 -9.45 0.72 0.26
N ALA A 65 -10.38 1.36 0.97
CA ALA A 65 -11.62 0.74 1.43
C ALA A 65 -12.51 0.23 0.28
N ARG A 66 -12.52 0.91 -0.87
CA ARG A 66 -13.25 0.47 -2.06
C ARG A 66 -12.52 -0.63 -2.83
N THR A 67 -11.20 -0.63 -2.79
CA THR A 67 -10.37 -1.62 -3.49
C THR A 67 -10.32 -2.95 -2.77
N ALA A 68 -10.27 -2.94 -1.44
CA ALA A 68 -10.08 -4.15 -0.63
C ALA A 68 -11.13 -5.25 -0.88
N PRO A 69 -12.45 -4.96 -0.97
CA PRO A 69 -13.45 -5.98 -1.26
C PRO A 69 -13.36 -6.57 -2.68
N VAL A 70 -12.74 -5.85 -3.62
CA VAL A 70 -12.61 -6.27 -5.02
C VAL A 70 -11.31 -7.03 -5.25
N CYS A 71 -10.20 -6.50 -4.75
CA CYS A 71 -8.88 -7.10 -4.88
C CYS A 71 -8.03 -6.80 -3.63
N PRO A 72 -8.03 -7.70 -2.63
CA PRO A 72 -7.25 -7.52 -1.40
C PRO A 72 -5.75 -7.33 -1.63
N ALA A 73 -5.18 -8.00 -2.65
CA ALA A 73 -3.78 -7.84 -3.03
C ALA A 73 -3.46 -6.42 -3.49
N THR A 74 -4.29 -5.86 -4.37
CA THR A 74 -4.13 -4.47 -4.86
C THR A 74 -4.31 -3.47 -3.72
N ALA A 75 -5.25 -3.71 -2.80
CA ALA A 75 -5.44 -2.86 -1.63
C ALA A 75 -4.20 -2.88 -0.72
N ALA A 76 -3.57 -4.04 -0.49
CA ALA A 76 -2.31 -4.12 0.27
C ALA A 76 -1.16 -3.34 -0.42
N VAL A 77 -1.06 -3.42 -1.75
CA VAL A 77 -0.09 -2.64 -2.52
C VAL A 77 -0.34 -1.15 -2.35
N LEU A 78 -1.59 -0.69 -2.48
CA LEU A 78 -1.97 0.72 -2.29
C LEU A 78 -1.72 1.22 -0.86
N ARG A 79 -1.96 0.38 0.17
CA ARG A 79 -1.64 0.71 1.57
C ARG A 79 -0.17 1.05 1.74
N SER A 80 0.71 0.14 1.29
CA SER A 80 2.16 0.34 1.37
C SER A 80 2.60 1.55 0.54
N HIS A 81 2.05 1.68 -0.68
CA HIS A 81 2.33 2.78 -1.57
C HIS A 81 1.98 4.14 -0.97
N TYR A 82 0.74 4.36 -0.57
CA TYR A 82 0.34 5.66 -0.01
C TYR A 82 1.11 6.01 1.26
N THR A 83 1.43 5.02 2.10
CA THR A 83 2.25 5.27 3.29
C THR A 83 3.68 5.67 2.93
N ALA A 84 4.29 5.02 1.92
CA ALA A 84 5.60 5.40 1.40
C ALA A 84 5.56 6.79 0.74
N VAL A 85 4.53 7.08 -0.05
CA VAL A 85 4.32 8.39 -0.69
C VAL A 85 4.16 9.50 0.34
N ALA A 86 3.53 9.25 1.49
CA ALA A 86 3.44 10.25 2.55
C ALA A 86 4.82 10.68 3.08
N VAL A 87 5.77 9.75 3.20
CA VAL A 87 7.16 10.06 3.57
C VAL A 87 7.88 10.81 2.44
N ILE A 88 7.70 10.35 1.21
CA ILE A 88 8.34 10.95 0.01
C ILE A 88 7.79 12.37 -0.27
N GLU A 89 6.50 12.61 -0.03
CA GLU A 89 5.90 13.93 -0.16
C GLU A 89 6.56 14.90 0.83
N ALA A 90 6.79 14.47 2.08
CA ALA A 90 7.44 15.30 3.09
C ALA A 90 8.94 15.50 2.86
N HIS A 91 9.66 14.48 2.37
CA HIS A 91 11.13 14.45 2.43
C HIS A 91 11.86 14.10 1.14
N GLY A 92 11.16 13.69 0.08
CA GLY A 92 11.74 13.26 -1.18
C GLY A 92 12.25 14.42 -2.05
N GLY A 93 12.92 14.07 -3.16
CA GLY A 93 13.32 15.03 -4.19
C GLY A 93 12.18 15.37 -5.16
N PRO A 94 12.23 16.54 -5.84
CA PRO A 94 11.22 16.95 -6.83
C PRO A 94 10.98 15.93 -7.94
N TRP A 95 12.05 15.33 -8.48
CA TRP A 95 11.97 14.33 -9.54
C TRP A 95 11.13 13.12 -9.11
N LEU A 96 11.41 12.57 -7.93
CA LEU A 96 10.70 11.39 -7.44
C LEU A 96 9.21 11.66 -7.21
N ARG A 97 8.86 12.82 -6.65
CA ARG A 97 7.46 13.23 -6.48
C ARG A 97 6.74 13.33 -7.84
N ALA A 98 7.39 13.91 -8.85
CA ALA A 98 6.82 14.03 -10.19
C ALA A 98 6.62 12.67 -10.90
N GLU A 99 7.54 11.73 -10.73
CA GLU A 99 7.40 10.37 -11.28
C GLU A 99 6.24 9.58 -10.64
N ILE A 100 6.07 9.72 -9.32
CA ILE A 100 4.95 9.13 -8.58
C ILE A 100 3.64 9.80 -8.99
N ALA A 101 3.61 11.13 -9.07
CA ALA A 101 2.46 11.91 -9.51
C ALA A 101 1.96 11.47 -10.90
N ALA A 102 2.90 11.22 -11.81
CA ALA A 102 2.59 10.74 -13.16
C ALA A 102 2.19 9.25 -13.23
N GLY A 103 2.15 8.56 -12.08
CA GLY A 103 1.75 7.15 -11.98
C GLY A 103 2.77 6.18 -12.57
N ARG A 104 4.04 6.59 -12.71
CA ARG A 104 5.12 5.77 -13.28
C ARG A 104 5.92 5.02 -12.21
N HIS A 105 5.86 5.45 -10.95
CA HIS A 105 6.60 4.84 -9.85
C HIS A 105 5.66 4.28 -8.77
N LEU A 106 5.80 2.99 -8.49
CA LEU A 106 5.26 2.30 -7.33
C LEU A 106 6.31 2.33 -6.20
N ALA A 107 6.07 3.15 -5.17
CA ALA A 107 6.82 3.10 -3.91
C ALA A 107 6.25 2.05 -2.95
N SER A 108 7.08 1.50 -2.06
CA SER A 108 6.67 0.60 -0.98
C SER A 108 7.52 0.81 0.28
N LEU A 109 7.04 0.37 1.45
CA LEU A 109 7.77 0.42 2.72
C LEU A 109 8.67 -0.81 2.91
N ALA A 110 9.92 -0.57 3.32
CA ALA A 110 10.89 -1.60 3.71
C ALA A 110 11.53 -1.25 5.05
N LEU A 111 10.72 -1.32 6.11
CA LEU A 111 11.09 -0.83 7.44
C LEU A 111 11.33 -1.94 8.47
N ALA A 112 10.51 -3.00 8.46
CA ALA A 112 10.55 -4.03 9.48
C ALA A 112 11.75 -4.97 9.32
N GLU A 113 12.40 -5.27 10.44
CA GLU A 113 13.50 -6.22 10.57
C GLU A 113 13.16 -7.14 11.76
N SER A 114 13.32 -8.46 11.62
CA SER A 114 13.26 -9.38 12.77
C SER A 114 14.49 -10.27 12.74
N GLU A 115 15.20 -10.37 13.87
CA GLU A 115 16.36 -11.25 14.02
C GLU A 115 15.98 -12.73 14.14
N GLU A 116 14.72 -13.06 14.40
CA GLU A 116 14.33 -14.45 14.68
C GLU A 116 13.00 -14.84 14.02
N GLU A 117 12.99 -16.07 13.49
CA GLU A 117 11.80 -16.85 13.09
C GLU A 117 10.93 -17.17 14.32
N GLN A 118 10.51 -16.18 15.10
CA GLN A 118 9.57 -16.40 16.20
C GLN A 118 8.14 -16.21 15.71
N ALA A 119 7.44 -17.34 15.74
CA ALA A 119 6.04 -17.54 15.41
C ALA A 119 5.16 -16.45 16.05
N GLY A 120 4.71 -15.55 15.19
CA GLY A 120 3.78 -14.47 15.49
C GLY A 120 3.23 -13.98 14.17
N GLU A 121 2.44 -14.83 13.51
CA GLU A 121 1.77 -14.52 12.24
C GLU A 121 0.62 -13.53 12.51
N GLY A 122 0.95 -12.25 12.68
CA GLY A 122 -0.05 -11.19 12.88
C GLY A 122 0.33 -9.88 12.18
N ASP A 123 -0.66 -9.17 11.64
CA ASP A 123 -0.57 -7.74 11.29
C ASP A 123 -1.16 -6.98 12.49
N GLY A 124 -0.33 -6.74 13.53
CA GLY A 124 -0.78 -6.21 14.82
C GLY A 124 0.25 -5.31 15.49
N PRO A 125 -0.06 -4.72 16.66
CA PRO A 125 0.78 -3.70 17.31
C PRO A 125 2.22 -4.17 17.63
N GLU A 126 2.43 -5.47 17.85
CA GLU A 126 3.77 -6.05 18.03
C GLU A 126 4.60 -6.11 16.73
N ALA A 127 3.97 -6.12 15.56
CA ALA A 127 4.66 -5.98 14.28
C ALA A 127 5.06 -4.52 14.02
N ASP A 128 4.25 -3.57 14.50
CA ASP A 128 4.47 -2.13 14.32
C ASP A 128 5.64 -1.62 15.20
N SER A 129 5.89 -2.22 16.37
CA SER A 129 7.05 -1.89 17.22
C SER A 129 8.40 -2.24 16.59
N ARG A 130 8.45 -3.22 15.68
CA ARG A 130 9.66 -3.62 14.94
C ARG A 130 10.10 -2.60 13.89
N LEU A 131 9.25 -1.62 13.59
CA LEU A 131 9.59 -0.49 12.70
C LEU A 131 10.50 0.53 13.39
N LEU A 132 10.60 0.49 14.72
CA LEU A 132 11.14 1.58 15.53
C LEU A 132 12.64 1.44 15.86
N VAL A 133 13.21 0.23 15.76
CA VAL A 133 14.61 -0.05 16.12
C VAL A 133 15.27 -0.92 15.04
N PRO A 134 15.92 -0.31 14.03
CA PRO A 134 16.58 -1.07 12.97
C PRO A 134 17.86 -1.75 13.49
N GLY A 135 18.06 -3.01 13.08
CA GLY A 135 19.33 -3.74 13.22
C GLY A 135 20.30 -3.48 12.05
N SER A 136 19.80 -2.90 10.96
CA SER A 136 20.52 -2.69 9.71
C SER A 136 21.62 -1.63 9.80
N VAL A 137 22.66 -1.84 8.99
CA VAL A 137 23.89 -1.05 9.02
C VAL A 137 23.89 -0.09 7.83
N ALA A 138 24.21 1.17 8.10
CA ALA A 138 24.51 2.18 7.10
C ALA A 138 25.95 2.69 7.29
N THR A 139 26.70 2.79 6.20
CA THR A 139 28.08 3.31 6.23
C THR A 139 28.26 4.30 5.08
N ARG A 140 28.79 5.50 5.37
CA ARG A 140 29.01 6.55 4.37
C ARG A 140 30.46 6.60 3.93
N SER A 141 30.70 6.73 2.63
CA SER A 141 31.99 7.03 2.02
C SER A 141 31.81 8.11 0.96
N GLY A 142 32.21 9.35 1.28
CA GLY A 142 31.94 10.51 0.44
C GLY A 142 30.44 10.73 0.23
N GLU A 143 30.02 10.80 -1.03
CA GLU A 143 28.62 10.99 -1.43
C GLU A 143 27.85 9.67 -1.62
N VAL A 144 28.43 8.54 -1.22
CA VAL A 144 27.80 7.22 -1.34
C VAL A 144 27.56 6.64 0.05
N VAL A 145 26.41 6.00 0.23
CA VAL A 145 26.02 5.27 1.43
C VAL A 145 25.78 3.81 1.06
N ALA A 146 26.43 2.91 1.79
CA ALA A 146 26.24 1.48 1.71
C ALA A 146 25.26 1.03 2.80
N LEU A 147 24.14 0.42 2.39
CA LEU A 147 23.08 -0.07 3.27
C LEU A 147 23.07 -1.61 3.26
N ARG A 148 23.14 -2.22 4.44
CA ARG A 148 22.97 -3.67 4.63
C ARG A 148 21.77 -3.96 5.50
N ALA A 149 20.78 -4.67 4.97
CA ALA A 149 19.66 -5.15 5.76
C ALA A 149 18.98 -6.36 5.15
N ARG A 150 18.20 -7.02 6.01
CA ARG A 150 17.16 -7.97 5.65
C ARG A 150 15.81 -7.38 6.05
N LYS A 151 15.10 -6.76 5.11
CA LYS A 151 13.77 -6.19 5.34
C LYS A 151 12.70 -7.24 5.15
N GLN A 152 11.83 -7.42 6.12
CA GLN A 152 10.77 -8.41 6.08
C GLN A 152 9.40 -7.78 5.85
N ARG A 153 8.44 -8.61 5.41
CA ARG A 153 7.05 -8.20 5.15
C ARG A 153 6.93 -7.02 4.19
N VAL A 154 7.86 -6.91 3.24
CA VAL A 154 7.84 -5.86 2.23
C VAL A 154 6.79 -6.22 1.19
N VAL A 155 5.71 -5.45 1.13
CA VAL A 155 4.67 -5.59 0.10
C VAL A 155 5.22 -5.13 -1.25
N ALA A 156 4.78 -5.73 -2.35
CA ALA A 156 5.29 -5.45 -3.70
C ALA A 156 6.82 -5.63 -3.81
N ALA A 157 7.39 -6.57 -3.05
CA ALA A 157 8.81 -6.88 -3.12
C ALA A 157 9.17 -7.45 -4.50
N GLY A 158 10.13 -6.80 -5.16
CA GLY A 158 10.55 -7.10 -6.53
C GLY A 158 9.61 -6.53 -7.60
N GLU A 159 8.52 -5.90 -7.19
CA GLU A 159 7.50 -5.34 -8.09
C GLU A 159 7.44 -3.81 -8.02
N ALA A 160 7.77 -3.23 -6.85
CA ALA A 160 7.94 -1.79 -6.64
C ALA A 160 9.17 -1.25 -7.37
N ASP A 161 9.16 0.05 -7.66
CA ASP A 161 10.28 0.79 -8.28
C ASP A 161 11.20 1.42 -7.22
N LEU A 162 10.67 1.66 -6.01
CA LEU A 162 11.36 2.29 -4.90
C LEU A 162 10.92 1.71 -3.55
N TYR A 163 11.85 1.59 -2.61
CA TYR A 163 11.57 1.35 -1.21
C TYR A 163 11.90 2.56 -0.34
N VAL A 164 10.97 2.94 0.55
CA VAL A 164 11.29 3.73 1.73
C VAL A 164 11.89 2.79 2.77
N TRP A 165 13.19 2.91 2.96
CA TRP A 165 14.03 1.96 3.69
C TRP A 165 14.54 2.57 4.98
N SER A 166 14.52 1.84 6.09
CA SER A 166 15.14 2.31 7.36
C SER A 166 16.55 1.76 7.55
N SER A 167 17.40 2.48 8.27
CA SER A 167 18.66 1.96 8.80
C SER A 167 18.98 2.55 10.16
N ARG A 168 19.99 2.00 10.85
CA ARG A 168 20.66 2.77 11.90
C ARG A 168 21.20 4.08 11.32
N PRO A 169 21.31 5.14 12.15
CA PRO A 169 21.87 6.40 11.71
C PRO A 169 23.34 6.27 11.29
N LEU A 170 23.81 7.22 10.49
CA LEU A 170 25.20 7.31 10.08
C LEU A 170 26.09 7.88 11.19
N ALA A 171 25.64 8.95 11.83
CA ALA A 171 26.41 9.73 12.80
C ALA A 171 25.60 10.04 14.08
N ALA A 172 24.26 10.11 14.00
CA ALA A 172 23.44 10.31 15.19
C ALA A 172 23.62 9.14 16.18
N PRO A 173 23.63 9.40 17.50
CA PRO A 173 23.88 8.38 18.51
C PRO A 173 22.76 7.34 18.61
N ASP A 174 21.53 7.72 18.27
CA ASP A 174 20.33 6.91 18.34
C ASP A 174 19.30 7.30 17.27
N GLY A 175 18.21 6.54 17.22
CA GLY A 175 17.12 6.71 16.26
C GLY A 175 17.27 5.81 15.03
N LEU A 176 16.68 6.26 13.92
CA LEU A 176 16.75 5.59 12.62
C LEU A 176 16.81 6.63 11.51
N THR A 177 17.37 6.24 10.37
CA THR A 177 17.45 7.08 9.17
C THR A 177 16.64 6.43 8.05
N LEU A 178 15.92 7.23 7.28
CA LEU A 178 15.11 6.77 6.15
C LEU A 178 15.81 7.08 4.82
N TRP A 179 15.59 6.21 3.84
CA TRP A 179 16.24 6.29 2.53
C TRP A 179 15.25 5.98 1.41
N ALA A 180 15.40 6.65 0.27
CA ALA A 180 14.75 6.31 -0.99
C ALA A 180 15.66 5.35 -1.78
N VAL A 181 15.44 4.04 -1.64
CA VAL A 181 16.29 3.01 -2.26
C VAL A 181 15.63 2.52 -3.57
N PRO A 182 16.28 2.65 -4.74
CA PRO A 182 15.78 2.09 -5.98
C PRO A 182 15.67 0.56 -5.90
N ALA A 183 14.53 0.00 -6.31
CA ALA A 183 14.27 -1.43 -6.19
C ALA A 183 15.08 -2.31 -7.16
N HIS A 184 15.71 -1.69 -8.16
CA HIS A 184 16.57 -2.35 -9.15
C HIS A 184 18.05 -2.02 -8.94
N ALA A 185 18.40 -1.45 -7.78
CA ALA A 185 19.79 -1.19 -7.44
C ALA A 185 20.58 -2.51 -7.38
N PRO A 186 21.85 -2.54 -7.83
CA PRO A 186 22.72 -3.70 -7.65
C PRO A 186 22.77 -4.13 -6.19
N ASP A 187 22.94 -5.44 -5.99
CA ASP A 187 23.07 -6.06 -4.66
C ASP A 187 21.83 -5.92 -3.74
N LEU A 188 20.70 -5.48 -4.31
CA LEU A 188 19.37 -5.59 -3.72
C LEU A 188 18.59 -6.71 -4.41
N PHE A 189 18.13 -7.70 -3.65
CA PHE A 189 17.43 -8.86 -4.23
C PHE A 189 16.26 -9.36 -3.38
N VAL A 190 15.34 -10.03 -4.04
CA VAL A 190 14.16 -10.68 -3.46
C VAL A 190 14.25 -12.18 -3.75
N PRO A 191 14.10 -13.06 -2.74
CA PRO A 191 14.19 -14.49 -2.96
C PRO A 191 13.05 -14.98 -3.86
N ALA A 192 13.33 -15.98 -4.70
CA ALA A 192 12.37 -16.54 -5.65
C ALA A 192 11.12 -17.16 -4.99
N ARG A 193 11.20 -17.52 -3.70
CA ARG A 193 10.06 -17.98 -2.90
C ARG A 193 9.63 -16.85 -1.96
N PRO A 194 8.48 -16.19 -2.21
CA PRO A 194 7.99 -15.15 -1.33
C PRO A 194 7.60 -15.70 0.05
N SER A 195 7.56 -14.81 1.03
CA SER A 195 7.08 -15.10 2.38
C SER A 195 5.60 -15.51 2.35
N VAL A 196 5.15 -16.32 3.31
CA VAL A 196 3.74 -16.71 3.48
C VAL A 196 2.89 -15.57 4.09
N ALA A 197 3.51 -14.46 4.50
CA ALA A 197 2.82 -13.33 5.12
C ALA A 197 2.11 -12.43 4.09
N GLY A 198 0.92 -11.92 4.44
CA GLY A 198 0.16 -10.93 3.66
C GLY A 198 -0.82 -11.53 2.62
N PRO A 199 -1.69 -10.71 1.99
CA PRO A 199 -2.66 -11.21 1.01
C PRO A 199 -1.97 -11.89 -0.18
N ARG A 200 -2.51 -13.05 -0.59
CA ARG A 200 -1.99 -13.79 -1.74
C ARG A 200 -1.96 -12.90 -3.00
N GLY A 201 -0.84 -12.85 -3.70
CA GLY A 201 -0.66 -11.98 -4.87
C GLY A 201 -0.18 -10.56 -4.55
N SER A 202 -0.01 -10.16 -3.29
CA SER A 202 0.59 -8.85 -2.94
C SER A 202 2.11 -8.78 -3.16
N ALA A 203 2.74 -9.90 -3.55
CA ALA A 203 4.20 -10.06 -3.60
C ALA A 203 4.89 -9.64 -2.29
N THR A 204 4.27 -9.97 -1.15
CA THR A 204 4.89 -9.72 0.16
C THR A 204 6.05 -10.68 0.37
N SER A 205 7.25 -10.14 0.60
CA SER A 205 8.46 -10.95 0.74
C SER A 205 9.49 -10.30 1.65
N THR A 206 10.65 -10.93 1.73
CA THR A 206 11.86 -10.33 2.29
C THR A 206 12.67 -9.66 1.17
N VAL A 207 13.23 -8.49 1.43
CA VAL A 207 14.20 -7.81 0.57
C VAL A 207 15.55 -7.82 1.27
N PHE A 208 16.58 -8.29 0.57
CA PHE A 208 17.95 -8.34 1.06
C PHE A 208 18.79 -7.27 0.35
N ALA A 209 19.72 -6.69 1.09
CA ALA A 209 20.76 -5.81 0.56
C ALA A 209 22.10 -6.12 1.23
N ASP A 210 23.17 -6.35 0.45
CA ASP A 210 24.50 -6.62 0.98
C ASP A 210 25.67 -6.17 0.09
N PRO A 211 26.18 -4.94 0.28
CA PRO A 211 25.38 -3.76 0.56
C PRO A 211 24.77 -3.20 -0.73
N VAL A 212 23.56 -2.63 -0.64
CA VAL A 212 23.08 -1.74 -1.71
C VAL A 212 23.73 -0.37 -1.57
N LEU A 213 24.19 0.20 -2.68
CA LEU A 213 24.80 1.53 -2.72
C LEU A 213 23.77 2.57 -3.18
N VAL A 214 23.62 3.64 -2.40
CA VAL A 214 22.75 4.77 -2.73
C VAL A 214 23.52 6.09 -2.57
N PRO A 215 23.18 7.15 -3.30
CA PRO A 215 23.78 8.44 -3.06
C PRO A 215 23.32 9.00 -1.71
N ALA A 216 24.12 9.85 -1.06
CA ALA A 216 23.80 10.44 0.24
C ALA A 216 22.51 11.29 0.19
N GLU A 217 22.21 11.89 -0.98
CA GLU A 217 20.96 12.62 -1.25
C GLU A 217 19.70 11.75 -1.26
N ALA A 218 19.83 10.42 -1.27
CA ALA A 218 18.70 9.51 -1.13
C ALA A 218 18.13 9.49 0.30
N MET A 219 18.78 10.14 1.26
CA MET A 219 18.29 10.27 2.64
C MET A 219 16.96 11.04 2.68
N LEU A 220 15.97 10.47 3.36
CA LEU A 220 14.65 11.05 3.56
C LEU A 220 14.57 11.66 4.96
N GLY A 221 14.79 12.97 5.04
CA GLY A 221 14.88 13.70 6.30
C GLY A 221 16.31 13.79 6.81
N ALA A 222 16.47 14.10 8.10
CA ALA A 222 17.78 14.18 8.74
C ALA A 222 18.23 12.82 9.31
N ASP A 223 19.54 12.62 9.40
CA ASP A 223 20.12 11.45 10.03
C ASP A 223 19.67 11.31 11.50
N GLY A 224 19.17 10.14 11.89
CA GLY A 224 18.60 9.86 13.21
C GLY A 224 17.16 10.35 13.42
N ALA A 225 16.64 11.22 12.56
CA ALA A 225 15.30 11.80 12.71
C ALA A 225 14.15 10.94 12.15
N GLY A 226 14.47 9.80 11.52
CA GLY A 226 13.48 8.92 10.90
C GLY A 226 12.47 8.33 11.87
N LEU A 227 12.78 8.24 13.16
CA LEU A 227 11.83 7.77 14.18
C LEU A 227 10.64 8.74 14.30
N ASP A 228 10.89 10.06 14.28
CA ASP A 228 9.82 11.07 14.29
C ASP A 228 8.93 10.93 13.05
N VAL A 229 9.55 10.71 11.88
CA VAL A 229 8.84 10.47 10.61
C VAL A 229 7.98 9.21 10.70
N VAL A 230 8.49 8.13 11.29
CA VAL A 230 7.73 6.90 11.48
C VAL A 230 6.53 7.14 12.40
N LEU A 231 6.73 7.78 13.55
CA LEU A 231 5.67 8.01 14.53
C LEU A 231 4.59 8.98 14.03
N ARG A 232 4.97 10.03 13.31
CA ARG A 232 4.06 11.12 12.92
C ARG A 232 3.47 10.97 11.52
N THR A 233 4.12 10.19 10.66
CA THR A 233 3.69 9.98 9.27
C THR A 233 3.38 8.51 9.00
N VAL A 234 4.35 7.61 9.18
CA VAL A 234 4.15 6.21 8.76
C VAL A 234 3.05 5.53 9.58
N LEU A 235 3.09 5.60 10.92
CA LEU A 235 2.12 4.92 11.78
C LEU A 235 0.68 5.40 11.56
N PRO A 236 0.36 6.71 11.56
CA PRO A 236 -1.01 7.17 11.29
C PRO A 236 -1.54 6.69 9.94
N TRP A 237 -0.73 6.78 8.88
CA TRP A 237 -1.13 6.32 7.55
C TRP A 237 -1.32 4.80 7.51
N LEU A 238 -0.38 4.05 8.06
CA LEU A 238 -0.44 2.58 8.07
C LEU A 238 -1.67 2.07 8.83
N LEU A 239 -1.98 2.67 10.00
CA LEU A 239 -3.10 2.28 10.85
C LEU A 239 -4.45 2.57 10.18
N GLU A 240 -4.64 3.79 9.67
CA GLU A 240 -5.90 4.20 9.01
C GLU A 240 -6.14 3.39 7.73
N LEU A 241 -5.10 3.17 6.92
CA LEU A 241 -5.22 2.39 5.68
C LEU A 241 -5.39 0.89 5.96
N ARG A 242 -4.83 0.36 7.05
CA ARG A 242 -5.10 -1.02 7.52
C ARG A 242 -6.56 -1.16 7.93
N ALA A 243 -7.05 -0.28 8.80
CA ALA A 243 -8.45 -0.28 9.24
C ALA A 243 -9.42 -0.19 8.05
N ALA A 244 -9.11 0.64 7.06
CA ALA A 244 -9.90 0.78 5.84
C ALA A 244 -10.03 -0.52 5.03
N ALA A 245 -8.97 -1.33 4.97
CA ALA A 245 -8.97 -2.59 4.24
C ALA A 245 -9.73 -3.71 4.97
N ASP A 246 -9.82 -3.63 6.30
CA ASP A 246 -10.49 -4.63 7.14
C ASP A 246 -12.01 -4.41 7.27
N VAL A 247 -12.54 -3.28 6.76
CA VAL A 247 -13.98 -3.02 6.74
C VAL A 247 -14.67 -4.05 5.84
N ARG A 248 -15.23 -5.10 6.45
CA ARG A 248 -16.22 -5.94 5.80
C ARG A 248 -17.40 -5.06 5.40
N ARG A 249 -17.60 -4.90 4.09
CA ARG A 249 -18.87 -4.38 3.58
C ARG A 249 -19.97 -5.32 4.09
N PRO A 250 -21.05 -4.83 4.72
CA PRO A 250 -22.21 -5.70 4.95
C PRO A 250 -22.64 -6.27 3.60
N PRO A 251 -23.10 -7.53 3.54
CA PRO A 251 -23.61 -8.09 2.29
C PRO A 251 -24.63 -7.10 1.74
N VAL A 252 -24.51 -6.78 0.45
CA VAL A 252 -25.57 -6.07 -0.26
C VAL A 252 -26.80 -6.95 -0.08
N LEU A 253 -27.75 -6.51 0.75
CA LEU A 253 -29.07 -7.13 0.80
C LEU A 253 -29.58 -7.04 -0.64
N ASP A 254 -29.87 -8.21 -1.22
CA ASP A 254 -30.50 -8.31 -2.52
C ASP A 254 -31.66 -7.31 -2.57
N PRO A 255 -31.74 -6.40 -3.55
CA PRO A 255 -32.87 -5.48 -3.68
C PRO A 255 -34.21 -6.21 -3.85
N ALA A 256 -34.22 -7.54 -4.06
CA ALA A 256 -35.40 -8.39 -4.01
C ALA A 256 -35.87 -8.76 -2.59
N LEU A 257 -35.06 -8.49 -1.54
CA LEU A 257 -35.36 -8.80 -0.14
C LEU A 257 -35.62 -7.55 0.71
N ASP A 258 -35.84 -6.38 0.11
CA ASP A 258 -36.30 -5.18 0.82
C ASP A 258 -37.82 -5.29 1.12
N PRO A 259 -38.23 -5.48 2.40
CA PRO A 259 -39.64 -5.58 2.77
C PRO A 259 -40.39 -4.24 2.61
N ALA A 260 -39.71 -3.14 2.27
CA ALA A 260 -40.32 -1.82 2.11
C ALA A 260 -40.89 -1.56 0.72
N ARG A 261 -40.85 -2.52 -0.21
CA ARG A 261 -41.44 -2.38 -1.55
C ARG A 261 -42.82 -3.04 -1.62
N ASP A 262 -43.84 -2.34 -1.16
CA ASP A 262 -45.25 -2.67 -1.40
C ASP A 262 -45.57 -2.51 -2.90
N PRO A 263 -45.89 -3.58 -3.65
CA PRO A 263 -46.45 -3.44 -4.99
C PRO A 263 -47.96 -3.25 -4.82
N GLY A 264 -48.37 -2.00 -4.72
CA GLY A 264 -49.79 -1.66 -4.66
C GLY A 264 -50.58 -2.29 -5.80
N GLY A 265 -51.71 -2.92 -5.43
CA GLY A 265 -52.92 -2.95 -6.24
C GLY A 265 -53.29 -4.28 -6.89
N THR A 266 -54.25 -5.00 -6.30
CA THR A 266 -55.58 -5.15 -6.91
C THR A 266 -56.60 -5.53 -5.83
N ARG A 267 -57.46 -4.58 -5.46
CA ARG A 267 -58.74 -4.87 -4.79
C ARG A 267 -59.66 -5.52 -5.82
N ARG A 268 -60.11 -6.75 -5.59
CA ARG A 268 -61.34 -7.29 -6.21
C ARG A 268 -62.52 -7.01 -5.27
N PRO A 269 -63.68 -6.55 -5.77
CA PRO A 269 -64.86 -6.36 -4.94
C PRO A 269 -65.52 -7.72 -4.65
N ALA A 270 -66.06 -7.84 -3.44
CA ALA A 270 -66.96 -8.92 -3.05
C ALA A 270 -68.25 -8.81 -3.87
N GLY A 271 -68.60 -9.90 -4.55
CA GLY A 271 -69.85 -10.09 -5.29
C GLY A 271 -70.57 -11.34 -4.77
N THR A 272 -71.79 -11.11 -4.31
CA THR A 272 -72.73 -11.95 -3.57
C THR A 272 -73.42 -13.04 -4.42
N LEU A 273 -73.71 -14.20 -3.79
CA LEU A 273 -74.77 -15.23 -4.01
C LEU A 273 -75.02 -15.84 -5.41
N ALA A 274 -75.05 -17.19 -5.49
CA ALA A 274 -76.28 -18.00 -5.66
C ALA A 274 -76.02 -19.52 -5.80
N ALA A 275 -76.83 -20.29 -5.04
CA ALA A 275 -77.43 -21.61 -5.29
C ALA A 275 -76.61 -22.78 -5.91
N SER A 276 -76.47 -23.88 -5.15
CA SER A 276 -77.35 -25.06 -5.21
C SER A 276 -77.06 -26.02 -4.05
#